data_AF-A0A416EU96-F1
#
_entry.id   AF-A0A416EU96-F1
#
_cell.length_a   1.000
_cell.length_b   1.000
_cell.length_c   1.000
_cell.angle_alpha   90.00
_cell.angle_beta   90.00
_cell.angle_gamma   90.00
#
_symmetry.space_group_name_H-M   'P 1'
#
loop_
_entity.id
_entity.type
_entity.pdbx_description
1 polymer ?
#
loop_
_entity_poly.entity_id
_entity_poly.type
_entity_poly.pdbx_seq_one_letter_code
_entity_poly.pdbx_strand_id
1 'polypeptide(L)'
;MAEKLSSSGHGEAGTDCTCRWKDAGRGGRAGRCLILGEKKPEPGEKETAEKPKKVSAFCNFWREIAVSDMVIGILGLCAIGLIIIPELVYVRDIYEESYARSNTMFKLTYQAFILFGICMSYIITRFLLWKKERILQVFGGIGLVLLLWTFGYFGTSVYSWFGNVFDLSEYRGLDATAYLENVFSEDAGAIRWLDETIEGQSVVLEANGDSYSDYERVSAMTGLPTVLGWYVHEWLWRGDPADLNVRAEDVKQMYTSTDTNEVLRLLEQYHVTYIFVGSKEKEKYGDALNESLLQSIGDIVYQDTASGTHILQVQDT
;
A
#
# COMPACT_ATOMS: atom_id res chain seq x y z
N MET A 1 22.95 -27.26 45.04
CA MET A 1 22.93 -27.33 46.51
C MET A 1 22.64 -25.93 47.01
N ALA A 2 21.52 -25.76 47.72
CA ALA A 2 20.88 -24.48 47.97
C ALA A 2 21.37 -23.82 49.26
N GLU A 3 21.47 -22.48 49.26
CA GLU A 3 21.50 -21.62 50.45
C GLU A 3 20.91 -20.25 50.04
N LYS A 4 19.63 -19.97 50.34
CA LYS A 4 19.08 -19.25 51.50
C LYS A 4 19.53 -17.78 51.57
N LEU A 5 18.59 -16.84 51.37
CA LEU A 5 18.13 -15.86 52.38
C LEU A 5 17.06 -14.87 51.83
N SER A 6 15.94 -14.82 52.56
CA SER A 6 15.17 -13.64 52.99
C SER A 6 14.67 -12.56 51.99
N SER A 7 13.34 -12.42 51.90
CA SER A 7 12.64 -11.13 52.11
C SER A 7 11.20 -11.42 52.56
N SER A 8 10.87 -11.16 53.83
CA SER A 8 10.10 -9.99 54.33
C SER A 8 8.78 -9.75 53.58
N GLY A 9 7.68 -10.08 54.25
CA GLY A 9 6.34 -10.08 53.69
C GLY A 9 5.77 -8.69 53.39
N HIS A 10 4.93 -8.68 52.36
CA HIS A 10 3.76 -7.82 52.25
C HIS A 10 2.60 -8.69 51.82
N GLY A 11 1.51 -8.64 52.59
CA GLY A 11 0.30 -9.39 52.31
C GLY A 11 -0.43 -8.76 51.12
N GLU A 12 -0.59 -9.54 50.06
CA GLU A 12 -1.67 -9.36 49.10
C GLU A 12 -2.36 -10.72 48.94
N ALA A 13 -3.67 -10.73 49.17
CA ALA A 13 -4.53 -11.87 48.96
C ALA A 13 -4.61 -12.17 47.46
N GLY A 14 -3.65 -12.95 46.96
CA GLY A 14 -3.66 -13.49 45.60
C GLY A 14 -4.64 -14.66 45.51
N THR A 15 -5.77 -14.46 44.85
CA THR A 15 -6.54 -15.56 44.25
C THR A 15 -5.72 -16.17 43.11
N ASP A 16 -5.08 -17.30 43.40
CA ASP A 16 -4.30 -18.07 42.43
C ASP A 16 -5.27 -18.79 41.47
N CYS A 17 -5.38 -18.30 40.24
CA CYS A 17 -6.25 -18.85 39.20
C CYS A 17 -5.46 -19.82 38.30
N THR A 18 -5.29 -21.07 38.72
CA THR A 18 -4.74 -22.12 37.83
C THR A 18 -5.84 -22.77 36.99
N CYS A 19 -5.91 -22.45 35.70
CA CYS A 19 -6.76 -23.15 34.72
C CYS A 19 -6.03 -24.40 34.18
N ARG A 20 -6.50 -25.59 34.53
CA ARG A 20 -6.02 -26.86 33.96
C ARG A 20 -7.00 -27.33 32.87
N TRP A 21 -6.56 -27.34 31.61
CA TRP A 21 -7.33 -27.90 30.50
C TRP A 21 -7.33 -29.43 30.61
N LYS A 22 -8.52 -30.03 30.69
CA LYS A 22 -8.72 -31.47 30.48
C LYS A 22 -9.26 -31.66 29.07
N ASP A 23 -8.58 -32.48 28.27
CA ASP A 23 -9.00 -32.88 26.94
C ASP A 23 -10.41 -33.46 26.96
N ALA A 24 -11.35 -32.80 26.29
CA ALA A 24 -12.71 -33.28 26.10
C ALA A 24 -12.79 -34.05 24.78
N GLY A 25 -12.82 -35.38 24.89
CA GLY A 25 -13.18 -36.26 23.78
C GLY A 25 -14.56 -35.94 23.21
N ARG A 26 -14.69 -36.13 21.88
CA ARG A 26 -15.87 -36.03 21.01
C ARG A 26 -17.22 -35.92 21.74
N GLY A 27 -17.78 -34.71 21.74
CA GLY A 27 -19.15 -34.43 22.15
C GLY A 27 -19.28 -33.00 22.67
N GLY A 28 -19.60 -32.05 21.77
CA GLY A 28 -19.65 -30.62 22.05
C GLY A 28 -20.55 -30.26 23.24
N ARG A 29 -19.92 -30.01 24.40
CA ARG A 29 -20.45 -29.17 25.47
C ARG A 29 -19.28 -28.38 26.02
N ALA A 30 -19.35 -27.05 25.91
CA ALA A 30 -18.37 -26.12 26.46
C ALA A 30 -18.13 -26.44 27.93
N GLY A 31 -16.85 -26.58 28.32
CA GLY A 31 -16.44 -26.91 29.67
C GLY A 31 -16.95 -25.86 30.65
N ARG A 32 -17.77 -26.28 31.62
CA ARG A 32 -18.07 -25.50 32.81
C ARG A 32 -16.83 -25.50 33.70
N CYS A 33 -16.29 -24.32 34.00
CA CYS A 33 -15.33 -24.15 35.08
C CYS A 33 -16.08 -24.38 36.40
N LEU A 34 -15.95 -25.57 36.97
CA LEU A 34 -16.42 -25.89 38.32
C LEU A 34 -15.40 -25.35 39.31
N ILE A 35 -15.76 -24.27 40.02
CA ILE A 35 -15.00 -23.83 41.19
C ILE A 35 -15.28 -24.86 42.31
N LEU A 36 -14.33 -25.77 42.51
CA LEU A 36 -14.31 -26.68 43.66
C LEU A 36 -13.77 -25.93 44.86
N GLY A 37 -14.64 -25.59 45.81
CA GLY A 37 -14.23 -24.91 47.03
C GLY A 37 -15.36 -24.59 48.00
N GLU A 38 -16.34 -25.48 48.20
CA GLU A 38 -17.22 -25.37 49.38
C GLU A 38 -16.59 -26.14 50.54
N LYS A 39 -15.98 -25.40 51.47
CA LYS A 39 -15.59 -25.90 52.79
C LYS A 39 -16.87 -26.13 53.61
N LYS A 40 -17.03 -27.31 54.22
CA LYS A 40 -18.10 -27.58 55.19
C LYS A 40 -17.99 -26.59 56.37
N PRO A 41 -19.09 -25.99 56.85
CA PRO A 41 -19.03 -25.08 58.00
C PRO A 41 -18.89 -25.87 59.31
N GLU A 42 -18.03 -25.39 60.21
CA GLU A 42 -17.98 -25.83 61.61
C GLU A 42 -19.15 -25.21 62.40
N PRO A 43 -19.67 -25.90 63.44
CA PRO A 43 -20.88 -25.46 64.12
C PRO A 43 -20.56 -24.31 65.09
N GLY A 44 -20.81 -23.06 64.68
CA GLY A 44 -20.70 -21.90 65.57
C GLY A 44 -20.63 -20.52 64.94
N GLU A 45 -20.43 -20.39 63.63
CA GLU A 45 -20.41 -19.07 62.96
C GLU A 45 -21.81 -18.62 62.55
N LYS A 46 -22.19 -17.41 62.98
CA LYS A 46 -23.39 -16.72 62.49
C LYS A 46 -23.24 -16.51 60.99
N GLU A 47 -24.17 -17.06 60.22
CA GLU A 47 -24.39 -16.71 58.81
C GLU A 47 -24.68 -15.20 58.72
N THR A 48 -23.65 -14.38 58.58
CA THR A 48 -23.81 -13.13 57.84
C THR A 48 -23.97 -13.53 56.39
N ALA A 49 -25.22 -13.67 55.96
CA ALA A 49 -25.58 -13.83 54.56
C ALA A 49 -24.98 -12.65 53.76
N GLU A 50 -23.80 -12.87 53.18
CA GLU A 50 -23.24 -11.97 52.18
C GLU A 50 -24.25 -11.93 51.03
N LYS A 51 -24.96 -10.81 50.90
CA LYS A 51 -25.87 -10.59 49.79
C LYS A 51 -25.10 -10.86 48.49
N PRO A 52 -25.61 -11.69 47.57
CA PRO A 52 -24.91 -11.96 46.32
C PRO A 52 -24.62 -10.62 45.65
N LYS A 53 -23.33 -10.31 45.45
CA LYS A 53 -22.91 -9.11 44.73
C LYS A 53 -23.68 -9.10 43.42
N LYS A 54 -24.58 -8.12 43.23
CA LYS A 54 -25.31 -7.93 41.97
C LYS A 54 -24.27 -7.63 40.89
N VAL A 55 -23.76 -8.68 40.26
CA VAL A 55 -22.93 -8.58 39.07
C VAL A 55 -23.80 -7.88 38.02
N SER A 56 -23.30 -6.78 37.47
CA SER A 56 -24.08 -5.97 36.53
C SER A 56 -24.48 -6.83 35.31
N ALA A 57 -25.64 -6.53 34.71
CA ALA A 57 -26.11 -7.23 33.51
C ALA A 57 -25.06 -7.21 32.38
N PHE A 58 -24.24 -6.16 32.35
CA PHE A 58 -23.08 -6.03 31.47
C PHE A 58 -22.01 -7.11 31.73
N CYS A 59 -21.60 -7.30 32.98
CA CYS A 59 -20.62 -8.34 33.33
C CYS A 59 -21.14 -9.76 33.06
N ASN A 60 -22.44 -10.01 33.23
CA ASN A 60 -23.04 -11.31 32.89
C ASN A 60 -23.11 -11.53 31.37
N PHE A 61 -23.45 -10.49 30.59
CA PHE A 61 -23.46 -10.54 29.13
C PHE A 61 -22.08 -10.89 28.55
N TRP A 62 -21.01 -10.24 29.03
CA TRP A 62 -19.64 -10.52 28.60
C TRP A 62 -19.12 -11.90 29.04
N ARG A 63 -19.72 -12.49 30.07
CA ARG A 63 -19.35 -13.83 30.55
C ARG A 63 -20.02 -14.95 29.76
N GLU A 64 -21.13 -14.66 29.10
CA GLU A 64 -21.93 -15.63 28.35
C GLU A 64 -21.70 -15.59 26.84
N ILE A 65 -21.05 -14.55 26.32
CA ILE A 65 -20.74 -14.39 24.90
C ILE A 65 -19.62 -15.35 24.45
N ALA A 66 -19.71 -15.88 23.23
CA ALA A 66 -18.62 -16.64 22.65
C ALA A 66 -17.41 -15.73 22.38
N VAL A 67 -16.20 -16.24 22.58
CA VAL A 67 -14.95 -15.49 22.33
C VAL A 67 -14.90 -14.99 20.88
N SER A 68 -15.40 -15.77 19.93
CA SER A 68 -15.48 -15.37 18.52
C SER A 68 -16.41 -14.18 18.29
N ASP A 69 -17.58 -14.17 18.95
CA ASP A 69 -18.54 -13.06 18.87
C ASP A 69 -17.93 -11.78 19.51
N MET A 70 -17.15 -11.93 20.59
CA MET A 70 -16.42 -10.82 21.22
C MET A 70 -15.35 -10.23 20.30
N VAL A 71 -14.51 -11.06 19.66
CA VAL A 71 -13.48 -10.59 18.72
C VAL A 71 -14.11 -9.81 17.58
N ILE A 72 -15.19 -10.34 16.99
CA ILE A 72 -15.89 -9.68 15.87
C ILE A 72 -16.56 -8.37 16.33
N GLY A 73 -17.10 -8.33 17.55
CA GLY A 73 -17.60 -7.10 18.15
C GLY A 73 -16.52 -6.03 18.31
N ILE A 74 -15.34 -6.41 18.81
CA ILE A 74 -14.19 -5.49 18.93
C ILE A 74 -13.75 -4.99 17.55
N LEU A 75 -13.61 -5.87 16.56
CA LEU A 75 -13.22 -5.48 15.20
C LEU A 75 -14.24 -4.51 14.58
N GLY A 76 -15.54 -4.75 14.76
CA GLY A 76 -16.60 -3.87 14.28
C GLY A 76 -16.55 -2.49 14.94
N LEU A 77 -16.31 -2.44 16.26
CA LEU A 77 -16.15 -1.18 16.98
C LEU A 77 -14.90 -0.41 16.53
N CYS A 78 -13.78 -1.11 16.30
CA CYS A 78 -12.58 -0.52 15.73
C CYS A 78 -12.85 0.05 14.33
N ALA A 79 -13.54 -0.69 13.47
CA ALA A 79 -13.90 -0.24 12.12
C ALA A 79 -14.78 1.02 12.14
N ILE A 80 -15.80 1.06 13.02
CA ILE A 80 -16.63 2.25 13.22
C ILE A 80 -15.78 3.44 13.69
N GLY A 81 -14.88 3.21 14.66
CA GLY A 81 -13.96 4.23 15.15
C GLY A 81 -13.08 4.80 14.03
N LEU A 82 -12.53 3.94 13.17
CA LEU A 82 -11.71 4.34 12.03
C LEU A 82 -12.47 5.19 11.00
N ILE A 83 -13.78 4.99 10.83
CA ILE A 83 -14.62 5.86 9.98
C ILE A 83 -14.90 7.20 10.67
N ILE A 84 -15.10 7.21 11.99
CA ILE A 84 -15.44 8.43 12.74
C ILE A 84 -14.21 9.33 12.92
N ILE A 85 -13.02 8.78 13.11
CA ILE A 85 -11.79 9.56 13.38
C ILE A 85 -11.57 10.68 12.33
N PRO A 86 -11.60 10.41 11.01
CA PRO A 86 -11.44 11.46 10.00
C PRO A 86 -12.46 12.60 10.06
N GLU A 87 -13.63 12.41 10.69
CA GLU A 87 -14.65 13.46 10.89
C GLU A 87 -14.35 14.36 12.08
N LEU A 88 -13.53 13.89 13.02
CA LEU A 88 -13.17 14.63 14.23
C LEU A 88 -11.79 15.26 14.13
N VAL A 89 -10.84 14.53 13.52
CA VAL A 89 -9.43 14.92 13.42
C VAL A 89 -8.91 14.50 12.07
N TYR A 90 -8.18 15.39 11.40
CA TYR A 90 -7.40 15.04 10.22
C TYR A 90 -5.99 15.58 10.31
N VAL A 91 -5.09 14.89 9.63
CA VAL A 91 -3.69 15.30 9.53
C VAL A 91 -3.56 16.23 8.34
N ARG A 92 -3.06 17.44 8.59
CA ARG A 92 -2.66 18.40 7.55
C ARG A 92 -1.41 17.89 6.86
N ASP A 93 -1.47 17.71 5.55
CA ASP A 93 -0.37 17.24 4.73
C ASP A 93 -0.26 18.03 3.41
N ILE A 94 0.59 17.56 2.51
CA ILE A 94 0.88 18.20 1.22
C ILE A 94 -0.34 18.37 0.30
N TYR A 95 -1.46 17.70 0.59
CA TYR A 95 -2.66 17.72 -0.24
C TYR A 95 -3.72 18.72 0.23
N GLU A 96 -3.44 19.52 1.26
CA GLU A 96 -4.44 20.39 1.90
C GLU A 96 -5.13 21.36 0.94
N GLU A 97 -4.41 21.93 -0.02
CA GLU A 97 -4.96 22.99 -0.89
C GLU A 97 -6.09 22.50 -1.81
N SER A 98 -5.95 21.29 -2.37
CA SER A 98 -6.90 20.76 -3.37
C SER A 98 -7.67 19.53 -2.89
N TYR A 99 -7.13 18.78 -1.94
CA TYR A 99 -7.61 17.46 -1.54
C TYR A 99 -7.56 17.27 -0.03
N ALA A 100 -7.95 18.31 0.73
CA ALA A 100 -7.98 18.28 2.19
C ALA A 100 -8.61 16.99 2.73
N ARG A 101 -7.97 16.41 3.76
CA ARG A 101 -8.38 15.16 4.45
C ARG A 101 -8.24 13.88 3.62
N SER A 102 -7.90 13.92 2.33
CA SER A 102 -7.90 12.73 1.46
C SER A 102 -7.04 11.59 2.00
N ASN A 103 -5.82 11.86 2.45
CA ASN A 103 -4.96 10.83 3.04
C ASN A 103 -5.48 10.30 4.37
N THR A 104 -6.07 11.16 5.21
CA THR A 104 -6.64 10.73 6.50
C THR A 104 -7.85 9.81 6.25
N MET A 105 -8.76 10.24 5.35
CA MET A 105 -9.92 9.45 4.94
C MET A 105 -9.46 8.13 4.34
N PHE A 106 -8.62 8.17 3.30
CA PHE A 106 -8.16 6.98 2.57
C PHE A 106 -7.48 5.97 3.50
N LYS A 107 -6.48 6.39 4.28
CA LYS A 107 -5.71 5.46 5.14
C LYS A 107 -6.56 4.79 6.21
N LEU A 108 -7.50 5.50 6.82
CA LEU A 108 -8.32 4.96 7.91
C LEU A 108 -9.54 4.18 7.38
N THR A 109 -10.24 4.71 6.39
CA THR A 109 -11.42 4.02 5.81
C THR A 109 -11.04 2.75 5.08
N TYR A 110 -9.88 2.70 4.43
CA TYR A 110 -9.37 1.47 3.81
C TYR A 110 -9.25 0.33 4.83
N GLN A 111 -8.65 0.60 6.00
CA GLN A 111 -8.56 -0.38 7.09
C GLN A 111 -9.95 -0.73 7.65
N ALA A 112 -10.83 0.25 7.81
CA ALA A 112 -12.20 0.03 8.26
C ALA A 112 -12.97 -0.93 7.34
N PHE A 113 -12.86 -0.77 6.02
CA PHE A 113 -13.54 -1.64 5.06
C PHE A 113 -13.04 -3.09 5.12
N ILE A 114 -11.74 -3.31 5.32
CA ILE A 114 -11.18 -4.66 5.52
C ILE A 114 -11.79 -5.30 6.78
N LEU A 115 -11.83 -4.56 7.89
CA LEU A 115 -12.41 -5.04 9.13
C LEU A 115 -13.91 -5.34 9.00
N PHE A 116 -14.68 -4.46 8.34
CA PHE A 116 -16.09 -4.71 8.06
C PHE A 116 -16.31 -5.92 7.15
N GLY A 117 -15.42 -6.17 6.18
CA GLY A 117 -15.47 -7.37 5.35
C GLY A 117 -15.39 -8.65 6.18
N ILE A 118 -14.44 -8.71 7.12
CA ILE A 118 -14.28 -9.85 8.05
C ILE A 118 -15.52 -9.99 8.95
N CYS A 119 -15.99 -8.90 9.55
CA CYS A 119 -17.19 -8.89 10.39
C CYS A 119 -18.41 -9.39 9.62
N MET A 120 -18.62 -8.90 8.39
CA MET A 120 -19.76 -9.25 7.54
C MET A 120 -19.79 -10.75 7.22
N SER A 121 -18.66 -11.34 6.81
CA SER A 121 -18.58 -12.78 6.52
C SER A 121 -18.92 -13.64 7.73
N TYR A 122 -18.44 -13.26 8.92
CA TYR A 122 -18.75 -13.96 10.16
C TYR A 122 -20.22 -13.81 10.54
N ILE A 123 -20.76 -12.58 10.55
CA ILE A 123 -22.12 -12.28 10.98
C ILE A 123 -23.14 -12.99 10.07
N ILE A 124 -22.97 -12.93 8.75
CA ILE A 124 -23.85 -13.62 7.79
C ILE A 124 -23.84 -15.12 8.08
N THR A 125 -22.66 -15.72 8.21
CA THR A 125 -22.52 -17.16 8.51
C THR A 125 -23.17 -17.53 9.84
N ARG A 126 -22.92 -16.73 10.88
CA ARG A 126 -23.46 -16.94 12.23
C ARG A 126 -24.97 -16.89 12.24
N PHE A 127 -25.56 -15.94 11.51
CA PHE A 127 -27.00 -15.74 11.40
C PHE A 127 -27.69 -16.85 10.60
N LEU A 128 -27.09 -17.30 9.49
CA LEU A 128 -27.60 -18.43 8.70
C LEU A 128 -27.60 -19.75 9.49
N LEU A 129 -26.57 -19.98 10.31
CA LEU A 129 -26.45 -21.20 11.13
C LEU A 129 -27.22 -21.12 12.46
N TRP A 130 -27.85 -19.99 12.78
CA TRP A 130 -28.54 -19.78 14.05
C TRP A 130 -29.88 -20.54 14.07
N LYS A 131 -29.89 -21.75 14.66
CA LYS A 131 -31.07 -22.64 14.63
C LYS A 131 -32.25 -22.18 15.48
N LYS A 132 -32.01 -21.34 16.49
CA LYS A 132 -33.01 -21.01 17.51
C LYS A 132 -34.02 -19.95 17.06
N GLU A 133 -33.59 -19.00 16.23
CA GLU A 133 -34.35 -17.80 15.86
C GLU A 133 -34.44 -17.65 14.34
N ARG A 134 -35.63 -17.86 13.77
CA ARG A 134 -35.86 -17.75 12.32
C ARG A 134 -35.60 -16.34 11.79
N ILE A 135 -35.85 -15.31 12.59
CA ILE A 135 -35.65 -13.92 12.18
C ILE A 135 -34.17 -13.62 11.86
N LEU A 136 -33.23 -14.19 12.63
CA LEU A 136 -31.80 -14.03 12.37
C LEU A 136 -31.38 -14.72 11.07
N GLN A 137 -31.95 -15.89 10.76
CA GLN A 137 -31.72 -16.57 9.48
C GLN A 137 -32.20 -15.72 8.29
N VAL A 138 -33.33 -15.03 8.42
CA VAL A 138 -33.84 -14.11 7.39
C VAL A 138 -32.85 -12.96 7.17
N PHE A 139 -32.35 -12.33 8.23
CA PHE A 139 -31.32 -11.28 8.10
C PHE A 139 -30.02 -11.80 7.48
N GLY A 140 -29.56 -13.00 7.88
CA GLY A 140 -28.40 -13.65 7.25
C GLY A 140 -28.63 -13.93 5.76
N GLY A 141 -29.83 -14.38 5.39
CA GLY A 141 -30.23 -14.62 4.01
C GLY A 141 -30.27 -13.34 3.17
N ILE A 142 -30.89 -12.27 3.69
CA ILE A 142 -30.89 -10.95 3.04
C ILE A 142 -29.46 -10.45 2.86
N GLY A 143 -28.63 -10.52 3.91
CA GLY A 143 -27.23 -10.12 3.84
C GLY A 143 -26.44 -10.89 2.77
N LEU A 144 -26.64 -12.21 2.68
CA LEU A 144 -26.03 -13.03 1.63
C LEU A 144 -26.50 -12.63 0.23
N VAL A 145 -27.80 -12.39 0.05
CA VAL A 145 -28.35 -11.94 -1.24
C VAL A 145 -27.76 -10.60 -1.65
N LEU A 146 -27.67 -9.64 -0.72
CA LEU A 146 -27.05 -8.33 -0.98
C LEU A 146 -25.56 -8.46 -1.33
N LEU A 147 -24.82 -9.34 -0.65
CA LEU A 147 -23.42 -9.62 -0.98
C LEU A 147 -23.28 -10.23 -2.39
N LEU A 148 -24.11 -11.22 -2.72
CA LEU A 148 -24.07 -11.84 -4.05
C LEU A 148 -24.50 -10.87 -5.15
N TRP A 149 -25.39 -9.92 -4.84
CA TRP A 149 -25.80 -8.87 -5.77
C TRP A 149 -24.61 -8.00 -6.20
N THR A 150 -23.59 -7.80 -5.35
CA THR A 150 -22.42 -7.00 -5.72
C THR A 150 -21.54 -7.68 -6.78
N PHE A 151 -21.70 -8.98 -7.04
CA PHE A 151 -20.86 -9.69 -8.01
C PHE A 151 -21.14 -9.25 -9.45
N GLY A 152 -22.32 -8.69 -9.73
CA GLY A 152 -22.62 -8.07 -11.02
C GLY A 152 -21.70 -6.90 -11.36
N TYR A 153 -21.18 -6.20 -10.34
CA TYR A 153 -20.24 -5.09 -10.53
C TYR A 153 -18.97 -5.52 -11.27
N PHE A 154 -18.49 -6.75 -11.05
CA PHE A 154 -17.28 -7.23 -11.71
C PHE A 154 -17.44 -7.20 -13.23
N GLY A 155 -18.50 -7.79 -13.77
CA GLY A 155 -18.76 -7.78 -15.22
C GLY A 155 -18.93 -6.37 -15.78
N THR A 156 -19.67 -5.50 -15.09
CA THR A 156 -19.83 -4.10 -15.49
C THR A 156 -18.51 -3.34 -15.49
N SER A 157 -17.69 -3.50 -14.44
CA SER A 157 -16.40 -2.82 -14.32
C SER A 157 -15.42 -3.25 -15.40
N VAL A 158 -15.35 -4.55 -15.71
CA VAL A 158 -14.51 -5.08 -16.78
C VAL A 158 -14.94 -4.50 -18.12
N TYR A 159 -16.25 -4.50 -18.42
CA TYR A 159 -16.77 -3.94 -19.66
C TYR A 159 -16.52 -2.43 -19.78
N SER A 160 -16.70 -1.66 -18.70
CA SER A 160 -16.48 -0.22 -18.71
C SER A 160 -15.01 0.18 -18.91
N TRP A 161 -14.06 -0.59 -18.37
CA TRP A 161 -12.63 -0.29 -18.47
C TRP A 161 -11.98 -0.84 -19.74
N PHE A 162 -12.36 -2.06 -20.14
CA PHE A 162 -11.69 -2.78 -21.23
C PHE A 162 -12.55 -2.97 -22.46
N GLY A 163 -13.81 -2.52 -22.45
CA GLY A 163 -14.75 -2.75 -23.54
C GLY A 163 -15.17 -4.22 -23.63
N ASN A 164 -15.35 -4.71 -24.86
CA ASN A 164 -15.76 -6.08 -25.08
C ASN A 164 -14.56 -7.04 -25.04
N VAL A 165 -14.20 -7.52 -23.85
CA VAL A 165 -13.09 -8.48 -23.65
C VAL A 165 -13.26 -9.82 -24.37
N PHE A 166 -14.45 -10.11 -24.91
CA PHE A 166 -14.68 -11.30 -25.74
C PHE A 166 -14.35 -11.08 -27.22
N ASP A 167 -14.12 -9.83 -27.64
CA ASP A 167 -13.65 -9.51 -28.98
C ASP A 167 -12.12 -9.72 -29.05
N LEU A 168 -11.72 -10.83 -29.66
CA LEU A 168 -10.31 -11.18 -29.83
C LEU A 168 -9.55 -10.21 -30.74
N SER A 169 -10.24 -9.40 -31.56
CA SER A 169 -9.59 -8.40 -32.41
C SER A 169 -9.05 -7.21 -31.60
N GLU A 170 -9.61 -6.94 -30.42
CA GLU A 170 -9.16 -5.89 -29.50
C GLU A 170 -8.25 -6.42 -28.38
N TYR A 171 -7.77 -7.66 -28.50
CA TYR A 171 -6.96 -8.30 -27.46
C TYR A 171 -5.67 -7.51 -27.18
N ARG A 172 -5.51 -7.10 -25.92
CA ARG A 172 -4.30 -6.42 -25.42
C ARG A 172 -3.42 -7.42 -24.67
N GLY A 173 -2.17 -7.52 -25.07
CA GLY A 173 -1.18 -8.39 -24.43
C GLY A 173 -0.69 -7.88 -23.08
N LEU A 174 0.25 -8.62 -22.47
CA LEU A 174 0.96 -8.22 -21.25
C LEU A 174 2.23 -7.40 -21.54
N ASP A 175 2.48 -7.08 -22.80
CA ASP A 175 3.60 -6.23 -23.19
C ASP A 175 3.32 -4.79 -22.77
N ALA A 176 3.96 -4.39 -21.67
CA ALA A 176 3.83 -3.05 -21.11
C ALA A 176 4.49 -1.97 -21.98
N THR A 177 5.32 -2.34 -22.96
CA THR A 177 6.01 -1.39 -23.86
C THR A 177 5.23 -1.15 -25.16
N ALA A 178 4.27 -2.01 -25.51
CA ALA A 178 3.49 -1.90 -26.75
C ALA A 178 2.73 -0.57 -26.91
N TYR A 179 2.45 0.13 -25.81
CA TYR A 179 1.82 1.46 -25.88
C TYR A 179 2.75 2.54 -26.44
N LEU A 180 4.08 2.37 -26.34
CA LEU A 180 5.07 3.31 -26.87
C LEU A 180 4.85 3.52 -28.37
N GLU A 181 4.52 2.46 -29.11
CA GLU A 181 4.25 2.53 -30.56
C GLU A 181 3.10 3.48 -30.93
N ASN A 182 2.19 3.73 -29.98
CA ASN A 182 1.01 4.54 -30.21
C ASN A 182 1.11 5.93 -29.56
N VAL A 183 1.67 6.00 -28.35
CA VAL A 183 1.71 7.24 -27.54
C VAL A 183 3.02 8.00 -27.74
N PHE A 184 4.15 7.29 -27.89
CA PHE A 184 5.49 7.85 -28.08
C PHE A 184 6.16 7.26 -29.32
N SER A 185 5.43 7.23 -30.44
CA SER A 185 5.90 6.57 -31.67
C SER A 185 7.25 7.12 -32.16
N GLU A 186 7.51 8.41 -31.92
CA GLU A 186 8.78 9.09 -32.20
C GLU A 186 9.97 8.59 -31.36
N ASP A 187 9.72 8.06 -30.17
CA ASP A 187 10.75 7.61 -29.24
C ASP A 187 10.84 6.08 -29.17
N ALA A 188 9.79 5.37 -29.57
CA ALA A 188 9.65 3.93 -29.45
C ALA A 188 10.84 3.17 -30.08
N GLY A 189 11.28 3.59 -31.27
CA GLY A 189 12.43 2.98 -31.94
C GLY A 189 13.74 3.15 -31.18
N ALA A 190 13.97 4.32 -30.57
CA ALA A 190 15.17 4.62 -29.81
C ALA A 190 15.21 3.88 -28.47
N ILE A 191 14.06 3.83 -27.77
CA ILE A 191 13.90 3.09 -26.52
C ILE A 191 14.13 1.59 -26.74
N ARG A 192 13.54 1.03 -27.81
CA ARG A 192 13.76 -0.38 -28.17
C ARG A 192 15.22 -0.66 -28.51
N TRP A 193 15.88 0.26 -29.22
CA TRP A 193 17.31 0.13 -29.51
C TRP A 193 18.14 0.08 -28.22
N LEU A 194 17.84 0.91 -27.22
CA LEU A 194 18.51 0.85 -25.92
C LEU A 194 18.30 -0.50 -25.22
N ASP A 195 17.05 -0.97 -25.16
CA ASP A 195 16.69 -2.24 -24.52
C ASP A 195 17.36 -3.45 -25.19
N GLU A 196 17.45 -3.45 -26.51
CA GLU A 196 18.03 -4.56 -27.29
C GLU A 196 19.56 -4.52 -27.36
N THR A 197 20.18 -3.33 -27.26
CA THR A 197 21.61 -3.14 -27.56
C THR A 197 22.47 -3.00 -26.31
N ILE A 198 21.95 -2.38 -25.25
CA ILE A 198 22.76 -2.03 -24.09
C ILE A 198 22.75 -3.17 -23.08
N GLU A 199 23.91 -3.79 -22.89
CA GLU A 199 24.13 -4.75 -21.81
C GLU A 199 24.54 -4.03 -20.52
N GLY A 200 24.02 -4.52 -19.39
CA GLY A 200 24.36 -3.99 -18.07
C GLY A 200 23.43 -2.87 -17.60
N GLN A 201 23.99 -1.86 -16.94
CA GLN A 201 23.24 -0.79 -16.25
C GLN A 201 23.91 0.56 -16.49
N SER A 202 24.23 0.85 -17.75
CA SER A 202 24.77 2.14 -18.18
C SER A 202 23.78 3.25 -17.90
N VAL A 203 24.25 4.40 -17.41
CA VAL A 203 23.37 5.54 -17.11
C VAL A 203 22.96 6.22 -18.40
N VAL A 204 21.64 6.32 -18.62
CA VAL A 204 21.04 7.09 -19.70
C VAL A 204 20.54 8.42 -19.15
N LEU A 205 20.95 9.52 -19.76
CA LEU A 205 20.39 10.83 -19.50
C LEU A 205 19.08 10.98 -20.28
N GLU A 206 18.00 11.26 -19.56
CA GLU A 206 16.70 11.67 -20.12
C GLU A 206 16.17 12.91 -19.39
N ALA A 207 15.20 13.60 -19.98
CA ALA A 207 14.58 14.75 -19.33
C ALA A 207 13.72 14.33 -18.14
N ASN A 208 13.98 14.93 -16.98
CA ASN A 208 13.20 14.63 -15.78
C ASN A 208 11.84 15.34 -15.73
N GLY A 209 10.89 14.83 -14.95
CA GLY A 209 9.56 15.43 -14.83
C GLY A 209 8.88 15.31 -13.47
N ASP A 210 7.69 15.88 -13.40
CA ASP A 210 6.80 15.74 -12.24
C ASP A 210 6.10 14.37 -12.24
N SER A 211 5.47 14.04 -11.10
CA SER A 211 4.72 12.79 -10.97
C SER A 211 3.54 12.71 -11.93
N TYR A 212 3.30 11.51 -12.46
CA TYR A 212 2.20 11.26 -13.41
C TYR A 212 2.33 12.06 -14.71
N SER A 213 3.55 12.39 -15.10
CA SER A 213 3.88 13.00 -16.38
C SER A 213 4.39 11.96 -17.37
N ASP A 214 4.62 12.37 -18.61
CA ASP A 214 5.12 11.52 -19.68
C ASP A 214 6.67 11.40 -19.70
N TYR A 215 7.35 12.01 -18.74
CA TYR A 215 8.80 11.93 -18.56
C TYR A 215 9.21 10.61 -17.89
N GLU A 216 10.50 10.26 -17.94
CA GLU A 216 11.07 8.98 -17.42
C GLU A 216 10.67 7.72 -18.19
N ARG A 217 10.12 7.87 -19.39
CA ARG A 217 9.73 6.75 -20.25
C ARG A 217 10.93 5.90 -20.69
N VAL A 218 12.14 6.46 -20.77
CA VAL A 218 13.31 5.73 -21.29
C VAL A 218 13.82 4.77 -20.23
N SER A 219 14.12 5.26 -19.03
CA SER A 219 14.57 4.44 -17.90
C SER A 219 13.49 3.46 -17.44
N ALA A 220 12.22 3.87 -17.41
CA ALA A 220 11.12 3.00 -17.00
C ALA A 220 10.93 1.79 -17.93
N MET A 221 11.20 1.93 -19.24
CA MET A 221 10.95 0.89 -20.24
C MET A 221 12.19 0.03 -20.52
N THR A 222 13.39 0.59 -20.36
CA THR A 222 14.67 -0.13 -20.58
C THR A 222 15.25 -0.73 -19.30
N GLY A 223 14.82 -0.24 -18.14
CA GLY A 223 15.46 -0.58 -16.86
C GLY A 223 16.86 -0.01 -16.69
N LEU A 224 17.31 0.89 -17.58
CA LEU A 224 18.57 1.61 -17.43
C LEU A 224 18.40 2.75 -16.41
N PRO A 225 19.39 2.98 -15.52
CA PRO A 225 19.34 4.08 -14.57
C PRO A 225 19.44 5.45 -15.28
N THR A 226 18.79 6.45 -14.70
CA THR A 226 18.90 7.87 -15.09
C THR A 226 19.37 8.72 -13.90
N VAL A 227 19.71 9.97 -14.15
CA VAL A 227 20.25 10.92 -13.16
C VAL A 227 19.20 11.28 -12.09
N LEU A 228 17.97 11.48 -12.53
CA LEU A 228 16.83 11.88 -11.71
C LEU A 228 15.54 11.40 -12.38
N GLY A 229 14.75 10.61 -11.66
CA GLY A 229 13.40 10.19 -12.01
C GLY A 229 12.33 11.23 -11.65
N TRP A 230 11.07 10.78 -11.51
CA TRP A 230 9.97 11.67 -11.09
C TRP A 230 10.22 12.32 -9.75
N TYR A 231 10.21 13.66 -9.75
CA TYR A 231 10.67 14.48 -8.62
C TYR A 231 10.03 14.11 -7.28
N VAL A 232 8.70 14.11 -7.21
CA VAL A 232 7.98 13.82 -5.94
C VAL A 232 8.14 12.35 -5.53
N HIS A 233 8.29 11.43 -6.48
CA HIS A 233 8.52 10.03 -6.15
C HIS A 233 9.88 9.87 -5.49
N GLU A 234 10.95 10.42 -6.08
CA GLU A 234 12.26 10.43 -5.45
C GLU A 234 12.26 11.14 -4.10
N TRP A 235 11.53 12.27 -3.97
CA TRP A 235 11.42 12.99 -2.71
C TRP A 235 10.81 12.15 -1.60
N LEU A 236 9.73 11.41 -1.89
CA LEU A 236 9.09 10.54 -0.90
C LEU A 236 10.02 9.43 -0.37
N TRP A 237 10.95 8.95 -1.21
CA TRP A 237 11.92 7.92 -0.81
C TRP A 237 13.19 8.49 -0.16
N ARG A 238 13.66 9.67 -0.58
CA ARG A 238 14.94 10.27 -0.14
C ARG A 238 14.79 11.30 0.97
N GLY A 239 13.61 11.90 1.13
CA GLY A 239 13.28 12.82 2.23
C GLY A 239 13.74 14.27 2.06
N ASP A 240 14.86 14.54 1.37
CA ASP A 240 15.39 15.89 1.16
C ASP A 240 15.21 16.39 -0.30
N PRO A 241 14.39 17.42 -0.54
CA PRO A 241 14.20 17.98 -1.87
C PRO A 241 15.42 18.78 -2.38
N ALA A 242 16.36 19.19 -1.51
CA ALA A 242 17.51 20.00 -1.93
C ALA A 242 18.43 19.24 -2.90
N ASP A 243 18.74 17.96 -2.63
CA ASP A 243 19.52 17.09 -3.54
C ASP A 243 18.83 16.95 -4.90
N LEU A 244 17.50 16.80 -4.90
CA LEU A 244 16.71 16.64 -6.13
C LEU A 244 16.69 17.92 -6.96
N ASN A 245 16.63 19.09 -6.32
CA ASN A 245 16.72 20.37 -7.02
C ASN A 245 18.07 20.57 -7.70
N VAL A 246 19.16 20.15 -7.05
CA VAL A 246 20.49 20.19 -7.66
C VAL A 246 20.55 19.27 -8.87
N ARG A 247 20.09 18.02 -8.74
CA ARG A 247 20.06 17.06 -9.86
C ARG A 247 19.18 17.53 -11.02
N ALA A 248 18.03 18.13 -10.73
CA ALA A 248 17.14 18.65 -11.76
C ALA A 248 17.78 19.79 -12.55
N GLU A 249 18.51 20.68 -11.87
CA GLU A 249 19.27 21.73 -12.54
C GLU A 249 20.47 21.16 -13.30
N ASP A 250 21.17 20.17 -12.76
CA ASP A 250 22.27 19.50 -13.45
C ASP A 250 21.80 18.81 -14.74
N VAL A 251 20.66 18.09 -14.70
CA VAL A 251 20.03 17.49 -15.89
C VAL A 251 19.72 18.56 -16.92
N LYS A 252 19.11 19.67 -16.51
CA LYS A 252 18.85 20.81 -17.40
C LYS A 252 20.14 21.37 -17.99
N GLN A 253 21.17 21.58 -17.18
CA GLN A 253 22.46 22.11 -17.62
C GLN A 253 23.15 21.19 -18.64
N MET A 254 23.07 19.86 -18.47
CA MET A 254 23.58 18.91 -19.45
C MET A 254 22.91 19.07 -20.83
N TYR A 255 21.61 19.42 -20.88
CA TYR A 255 20.89 19.65 -22.13
C TYR A 255 21.02 21.07 -22.71
N THR A 256 21.16 22.10 -21.86
CA THR A 256 21.00 23.51 -22.29
C THR A 256 22.24 24.39 -22.15
N SER A 257 23.28 23.93 -21.45
CA SER A 257 24.49 24.73 -21.24
C SER A 257 25.22 25.01 -22.56
N THR A 258 25.96 26.12 -22.61
CA THR A 258 26.89 26.45 -23.70
C THR A 258 28.35 26.22 -23.32
N ASP A 259 28.62 25.87 -22.05
CA ASP A 259 29.95 25.54 -21.56
C ASP A 259 30.17 24.03 -21.64
N THR A 260 30.98 23.61 -22.62
CA THR A 260 31.34 22.21 -22.84
C THR A 260 32.01 21.58 -21.63
N ASN A 261 32.84 22.31 -20.88
CA ASN A 261 33.53 21.76 -19.72
C ASN A 261 32.55 21.44 -18.59
N GLU A 262 31.54 22.29 -18.41
CA GLU A 262 30.51 22.05 -17.40
C GLU A 262 29.65 20.83 -17.76
N VAL A 263 29.27 20.68 -19.03
CA VAL A 263 28.52 19.51 -19.49
C VAL A 263 29.33 18.23 -19.29
N LEU A 264 30.59 18.20 -19.72
CA LEU A 264 31.47 17.03 -19.54
C LEU A 264 31.68 16.70 -18.05
N ARG A 265 31.90 17.71 -17.19
CA ARG A 265 32.02 17.54 -15.75
C ARG A 265 30.77 16.89 -15.14
N LEU A 266 29.58 17.31 -15.56
CA LEU A 266 28.32 16.76 -15.08
C LEU A 266 28.08 15.33 -15.59
N LEU A 267 28.35 15.06 -16.88
CA LEU A 267 28.24 13.72 -17.45
C LEU A 267 29.18 12.74 -16.74
N GLU A 268 30.41 13.16 -16.43
CA GLU A 268 31.36 12.37 -15.65
C GLU A 268 30.88 12.15 -14.20
N GLN A 269 30.43 13.22 -13.53
CA GLN A 269 29.92 13.17 -12.15
C GLN A 269 28.77 12.16 -11.98
N TYR A 270 27.89 12.05 -12.98
CA TYR A 270 26.75 11.12 -12.96
C TYR A 270 26.99 9.83 -13.74
N HIS A 271 28.19 9.63 -14.28
CA HIS A 271 28.57 8.46 -15.09
C HIS A 271 27.63 8.22 -16.29
N VAL A 272 27.14 9.29 -16.90
CA VAL A 272 26.25 9.22 -18.07
C VAL A 272 27.02 8.65 -19.25
N THR A 273 26.53 7.55 -19.81
CA THR A 273 27.12 6.90 -20.99
C THR A 273 26.31 7.21 -22.26
N TYR A 274 25.00 7.38 -22.12
CA TYR A 274 24.10 7.65 -23.23
C TYR A 274 23.26 8.89 -22.94
N ILE A 275 23.09 9.75 -23.95
CA ILE A 275 22.21 10.91 -23.89
C ILE A 275 21.05 10.67 -24.84
N PHE A 276 19.84 10.61 -24.30
CA PHE A 276 18.62 10.49 -25.08
C PHE A 276 18.12 11.87 -25.48
N VAL A 277 17.80 12.06 -26.76
CA VAL A 277 17.18 13.30 -27.27
C VAL A 277 15.96 12.92 -28.12
N GLY A 278 14.78 12.95 -27.51
CA GLY A 278 13.53 12.64 -28.18
C GLY A 278 12.43 13.66 -27.92
N SER A 279 11.18 13.20 -28.03
CA SER A 279 10.00 14.09 -27.99
C SER A 279 9.91 14.91 -26.69
N LYS A 280 10.17 14.30 -25.52
CA LYS A 280 10.07 14.98 -24.22
C LYS A 280 11.20 15.96 -23.95
N GLU A 281 12.41 15.65 -24.40
CA GLU A 281 13.56 16.54 -24.27
C GLU A 281 13.35 17.80 -25.12
N LYS A 282 12.86 17.63 -26.36
CA LYS A 282 12.50 18.73 -27.26
C LYS A 282 11.34 19.55 -26.72
N GLU A 283 10.31 18.92 -26.17
CA GLU A 283 9.19 19.62 -25.53
C GLU A 283 9.64 20.47 -24.34
N LYS A 284 10.48 19.90 -23.48
CA LYS A 284 10.90 20.56 -22.23
C LYS A 284 11.86 21.72 -22.45
N TYR A 285 12.85 21.53 -23.33
CA TYR A 285 13.93 22.50 -23.50
C TYR A 285 13.77 23.39 -24.74
N GLY A 286 13.01 22.97 -25.75
CA GLY A 286 12.73 23.76 -26.95
C GLY A 286 14.01 24.34 -27.57
N ASP A 287 13.99 25.64 -27.85
CA ASP A 287 15.13 26.38 -28.43
C ASP A 287 16.38 26.42 -27.52
N ALA A 288 16.24 26.11 -26.23
CA ALA A 288 17.36 26.07 -25.30
C ALA A 288 18.14 24.74 -25.38
N LEU A 289 17.61 23.71 -26.05
CA LEU A 289 18.30 22.44 -26.26
C LEU A 289 19.54 22.65 -27.14
N ASN A 290 20.73 22.41 -26.58
CA ASN A 290 21.98 22.66 -27.29
C ASN A 290 22.46 21.44 -28.08
N GLU A 291 21.72 21.09 -29.14
CA GLU A 291 22.04 19.93 -29.99
C GLU A 291 23.46 19.99 -30.57
N SER A 292 23.93 21.20 -30.93
CA SER A 292 25.27 21.39 -31.50
C SER A 292 26.37 21.01 -30.52
N LEU A 293 26.23 21.38 -29.24
CA LEU A 293 27.18 20.99 -28.21
C LEU A 293 27.09 19.50 -27.91
N LEU A 294 25.87 18.95 -27.76
CA LEU A 294 25.66 17.53 -27.47
C LEU A 294 26.28 16.62 -28.55
N GLN A 295 26.11 16.97 -29.83
CA GLN A 295 26.72 16.26 -30.96
C GLN A 295 28.24 16.45 -31.06
N SER A 296 28.82 17.45 -30.38
CA SER A 296 30.27 17.66 -30.34
C SER A 296 30.99 16.82 -29.29
N ILE A 297 30.25 16.29 -28.30
CA ILE A 297 30.79 15.53 -27.16
C ILE A 297 30.42 14.04 -27.18
N GLY A 298 29.62 13.61 -28.15
CA GLY A 298 29.16 12.24 -28.26
C GLY A 298 28.87 11.84 -29.70
N ASP A 299 28.98 10.54 -29.96
CA ASP A 299 28.71 9.96 -31.27
C ASP A 299 27.26 9.49 -31.36
N ILE A 300 26.58 9.82 -32.46
CA ILE A 300 25.21 9.36 -32.69
C ILE A 300 25.23 7.85 -32.95
N VAL A 301 24.66 7.07 -32.02
CA VAL A 301 24.56 5.61 -32.10
C VAL A 301 23.19 5.12 -32.57
N TYR A 302 22.18 5.96 -32.44
CA TYR A 302 20.84 5.75 -32.99
C TYR A 302 20.27 7.07 -33.51
N GLN A 303 19.57 7.02 -34.65
CA GLN A 303 18.84 8.16 -35.18
C GLN A 303 17.62 7.71 -35.97
N ASP A 304 16.47 8.28 -35.63
CA ASP A 304 15.29 8.29 -36.49
C ASP A 304 15.23 9.63 -37.24
N THR A 305 15.30 9.57 -38.57
CA THR A 305 15.30 10.77 -39.42
C THR A 305 13.93 11.42 -39.56
N ALA A 306 12.84 10.69 -39.28
CA ALA A 306 11.49 11.22 -39.40
C ALA A 306 11.11 12.11 -38.20
N SER A 307 11.36 11.62 -36.99
CA SER A 307 11.13 12.36 -35.74
C SER A 307 12.31 13.25 -35.32
N GLY A 308 13.50 12.95 -35.83
CA GLY A 308 14.76 13.53 -35.35
C GLY A 308 15.15 13.04 -33.96
N THR A 309 14.53 11.97 -33.45
CA THR A 309 14.94 11.33 -32.17
C THR A 309 16.28 10.66 -32.37
N HIS A 310 17.20 10.87 -31.43
CA HIS A 310 18.54 10.30 -31.50
C HIS A 310 19.12 10.00 -30.12
N ILE A 311 20.12 9.11 -30.11
CA ILE A 311 20.88 8.75 -28.93
C ILE A 311 22.35 9.01 -29.22
N LEU A 312 23.00 9.71 -28.30
CA LEU A 312 24.43 9.98 -28.32
C LEU A 312 25.12 9.06 -27.31
N GLN A 313 26.20 8.41 -27.71
CA GLN A 313 27.12 7.78 -26.78
C GLN A 313 28.20 8.80 -26.42
N VAL A 314 28.37 9.07 -25.13
CA VAL A 314 29.39 10.01 -24.64
C VAL A 314 30.78 9.44 -24.95
N GLN A 315 31.67 10.28 -25.50
CA GLN A 315 33.04 9.86 -25.78
C GLN A 315 33.82 9.73 -24.47
N ASP A 316 34.51 8.60 -24.30
CA ASP A 316 35.47 8.42 -23.20
C ASP A 316 36.51 9.55 -23.27
N THR A 317 36.57 10.37 -22.21
CA THR A 317 37.51 11.49 -22.08
C THR A 317 38.81 11.07 -21.41
#